data_AF-A0A7R8WQB4-F1
#
_entry.id   AF-A0A7R8WQB4-F1
#
_cell.length_a   1.000
_cell.length_b   1.000
_cell.length_c   1.000
_cell.angle_alpha   90.00
_cell.angle_beta   90.00
_cell.angle_gamma   90.00
#
_symmetry.space_group_name_H-M   'P 1'
#
loop_
_entity.id
_entity.type
_entity.pdbx_description
1 polymer ?
#
loop_
_entity_poly.entity_id
_entity_poly.type
_entity_poly.pdbx_seq_one_letter_code
_entity_poly.pdbx_strand_id
1 'polypeptide(L)'
;PVVACGNRQAVHRGRFAPSPTGPLHQGSLVAAVGSYLCAHKQGGSWLVRIEDLDPPREDPLAADTILRTLEKHALYWDEAVLRQSDRQFVYQETVDTLLQGGLAYYCQCSRKQLQSTAIQGPMGPIYPGTCRNKNLSTGAVRLRTIHESIAFNDARIGHYTQRLATELGDFVIQRRDHWFAYQLAVVVDDAAQGITDIVRGEDLLDNTPRQIYLQHLLGLPTPQYLHLPLNNRGFPPPSCWPGASKKQTGRAPA
;
A
#
# COMPACT_ATOMS: atom_id res chain seq x y z
N PRO A 1 24.11 -36.27 13.37
CA PRO A 1 23.78 -34.88 13.76
C PRO A 1 22.61 -34.36 12.92
N VAL A 2 21.41 -34.38 13.52
CA VAL A 2 20.18 -33.88 12.90
C VAL A 2 20.25 -32.36 12.94
N VAL A 3 20.48 -31.71 11.80
CA VAL A 3 20.34 -30.25 11.67
C VAL A 3 18.84 -29.97 11.61
N ALA A 4 18.26 -29.61 12.74
CA ALA A 4 16.93 -29.04 12.79
C ALA A 4 16.99 -27.65 12.14
N CYS A 5 16.72 -27.58 10.83
CA CYS A 5 16.28 -26.33 10.20
C CYS A 5 14.91 -26.01 10.79
N GLY A 6 14.91 -25.22 11.87
CA GLY A 6 13.70 -24.62 12.41
C GLY A 6 13.06 -23.78 11.32
N ASN A 7 11.97 -24.29 10.75
CA ASN A 7 11.07 -23.54 9.88
C ASN A 7 10.39 -22.49 10.76
N ARG A 8 11.06 -21.37 11.03
CA ARG A 8 10.40 -20.19 11.59
C ARG A 8 9.47 -19.69 10.49
N GLN A 9 8.22 -20.16 10.50
CA GLN A 9 7.15 -19.44 9.81
C GLN A 9 7.28 -17.99 10.28
N ALA A 10 7.53 -17.06 9.35
CA ALA A 10 7.60 -15.65 9.69
C ALA A 10 6.32 -15.30 10.44
N VAL A 11 6.46 -14.70 11.62
CA VAL A 11 5.30 -14.31 12.44
C VAL A 11 4.48 -13.34 11.60
N HIS A 12 3.21 -13.67 11.37
CA HIS A 12 2.33 -12.86 10.55
C HIS A 12 2.19 -11.45 11.13
N ARG A 13 2.33 -10.42 10.29
CA ARG A 13 2.21 -9.01 10.68
C ARG A 13 1.37 -8.27 9.64
N GLY A 14 0.19 -7.84 10.06
CA GLY A 14 -0.71 -7.01 9.28
C GLY A 14 -0.78 -5.57 9.81
N ARG A 15 -1.35 -4.66 9.01
CA ARG A 15 -1.61 -3.29 9.46
C ARG A 15 -2.88 -2.69 8.90
N PHE A 16 -3.47 -1.78 9.66
CA PHE A 16 -4.42 -0.78 9.17
C PHE A 16 -3.73 0.58 9.07
N ALA A 17 -3.72 1.16 7.87
CA ALA A 17 -2.96 2.38 7.57
C ALA A 17 -3.86 3.49 6.98
N PRO A 18 -4.68 4.18 7.80
CA PRO A 18 -5.58 5.23 7.33
C PRO A 18 -4.89 6.59 7.19
N SER A 19 -5.25 7.34 6.15
CA SER A 19 -4.94 8.78 6.06
C SER A 19 -5.93 9.59 6.90
N PRO A 20 -5.50 10.57 7.72
CA PRO A 20 -6.39 11.34 8.60
C PRO A 20 -7.03 12.53 7.86
N THR A 21 -7.72 12.27 6.74
CA THR A 21 -8.42 13.31 5.96
C THR A 21 -9.90 13.46 6.38
N GLY A 22 -10.31 12.77 7.44
CA GLY A 22 -11.67 12.73 7.95
C GLY A 22 -11.92 11.48 8.80
N PRO A 23 -13.13 11.29 9.35
CA PRO A 23 -13.48 10.10 10.12
C PRO A 23 -13.49 8.85 9.23
N LEU A 24 -13.38 7.66 9.85
CA LEU A 24 -13.52 6.40 9.14
C LEU A 24 -14.88 6.30 8.45
N HIS A 25 -14.87 6.03 7.15
CA HIS A 25 -16.06 5.62 6.43
C HIS A 25 -16.20 4.09 6.43
N GLN A 26 -17.34 3.59 5.94
CA GLN A 26 -17.65 2.15 5.94
C GLN A 26 -16.55 1.31 5.28
N GLY A 27 -16.08 1.72 4.09
CA GLY A 27 -14.95 1.06 3.41
C GLY A 27 -13.66 1.00 4.23
N SER A 28 -13.28 2.09 4.93
CA SER A 28 -12.10 2.09 5.81
C SER A 28 -12.28 1.14 6.99
N LEU A 29 -13.48 1.09 7.58
CA LEU A 29 -13.78 0.17 8.67
C LEU A 29 -13.74 -1.30 8.21
N VAL A 30 -14.22 -1.59 6.99
CA VAL A 30 -14.08 -2.92 6.36
C VAL A 30 -12.61 -3.31 6.24
N ALA A 31 -11.75 -2.39 5.79
CA ALA A 31 -10.31 -2.63 5.73
C ALA A 31 -9.69 -2.86 7.11
N ALA A 32 -10.08 -2.08 8.13
CA ALA A 32 -9.63 -2.25 9.50
C ALA A 32 -10.03 -3.64 10.05
N VAL A 33 -11.31 -4.00 9.96
CA VAL A 33 -11.81 -5.31 10.44
C VAL A 33 -11.18 -6.46 9.68
N GLY A 34 -11.09 -6.38 8.34
CA GLY A 34 -10.51 -7.45 7.53
C GLY A 34 -9.03 -7.68 7.84
N SER A 35 -8.24 -6.61 7.93
CA SER A 35 -6.83 -6.71 8.31
C SER A 35 -6.63 -7.24 9.74
N TYR A 36 -7.46 -6.80 10.69
CA TYR A 36 -7.45 -7.27 12.08
C TYR A 36 -7.73 -8.78 12.16
N LEU A 37 -8.82 -9.24 11.54
CA LEU A 37 -9.20 -10.66 11.57
C LEU A 37 -8.16 -11.54 10.90
N CYS A 38 -7.55 -11.10 9.79
CA CYS A 38 -6.47 -11.81 9.13
C CYS A 38 -5.25 -11.99 10.04
N ALA A 39 -4.89 -10.94 10.79
CA ALA A 39 -3.77 -10.99 11.72
C ALA A 39 -4.02 -11.93 12.90
N HIS A 40 -5.16 -11.76 13.58
CA HIS A 40 -5.49 -12.57 14.75
C HIS A 40 -5.76 -14.04 14.43
N LYS A 41 -6.37 -14.35 13.27
CA LYS A 41 -6.59 -15.74 12.85
C LYS A 41 -5.27 -16.52 12.70
N GLN A 42 -4.18 -15.82 12.39
CA GLN A 42 -2.85 -16.40 12.19
C GLN A 42 -1.96 -16.29 13.44
N GLY A 43 -2.50 -15.80 14.57
CA GLY A 43 -1.72 -15.55 15.79
C GLY A 43 -0.62 -14.50 15.59
N GLY A 44 -0.81 -13.60 14.62
CA GLY A 44 0.13 -12.53 14.27
C GLY A 44 -0.14 -11.23 15.01
N SER A 45 0.61 -10.19 14.63
CA SER A 45 0.42 -8.82 15.14
C SER A 45 -0.40 -7.98 14.16
N TRP A 46 -1.27 -7.13 14.68
CA TRP A 46 -2.00 -6.11 13.96
C TRP A 46 -1.57 -4.70 14.40
N LEU A 47 -1.07 -3.94 13.45
CA LEU A 47 -0.50 -2.62 13.67
C LEU A 47 -1.42 -1.53 13.14
N VAL A 48 -1.31 -0.33 13.71
CA VAL A 48 -1.94 0.87 13.17
C VAL A 48 -0.86 1.89 12.79
N ARG A 49 -1.00 2.46 11.59
CA ARG A 49 -0.14 3.52 11.07
C ARG A 49 -0.97 4.68 10.54
N ILE A 50 -0.79 5.88 11.07
CA ILE A 50 -1.44 7.08 10.54
C ILE A 50 -0.64 7.59 9.34
N GLU A 51 -1.28 7.66 8.17
CA GLU A 51 -0.66 8.14 6.92
C GLU A 51 -0.89 9.64 6.73
N ASP A 52 -0.32 10.44 7.64
CA ASP A 52 -0.31 11.91 7.68
C ASP A 52 0.85 12.50 6.86
N LEU A 53 0.75 12.35 5.53
CA LEU A 53 1.75 12.79 4.55
C LEU A 53 1.37 14.06 3.76
N ASP A 54 0.18 14.62 3.99
CA ASP A 54 -0.33 15.75 3.22
C ASP A 54 -1.03 16.75 4.15
N PRO A 55 -0.28 17.51 4.98
CA PRO A 55 -0.85 18.39 6.00
C PRO A 55 -1.95 19.34 5.53
N PRO A 56 -1.93 19.89 4.29
CA PRO A 56 -3.03 20.71 3.80
C PRO A 56 -4.39 19.99 3.68
N ARG A 57 -4.41 18.65 3.64
CA ARG A 57 -5.62 17.81 3.54
C ARG A 57 -5.97 17.10 4.82
N GLU A 58 -5.13 17.20 5.84
CA GLU A 58 -5.34 16.53 7.11
C GLU A 58 -6.38 17.27 7.94
N ASP A 59 -7.26 16.51 8.57
CA ASP A 59 -8.12 17.00 9.63
C ASP A 59 -7.38 16.76 10.97
N PRO A 60 -7.04 17.82 11.73
CA PRO A 60 -6.29 17.71 12.98
C PRO A 60 -6.93 16.78 14.02
N LEU A 61 -8.24 16.54 13.94
CA LEU A 61 -8.98 15.67 14.85
C LEU A 61 -9.21 14.26 14.29
N ALA A 62 -8.94 14.04 13.00
CA ALA A 62 -9.26 12.77 12.36
C ALA A 62 -8.42 11.62 12.89
N ALA A 63 -7.11 11.79 13.08
CA ALA A 63 -6.25 10.73 13.60
C ALA A 63 -6.77 10.19 14.96
N ASP A 64 -7.04 11.08 15.91
CA ASP A 64 -7.54 10.68 17.23
C ASP A 64 -8.96 10.10 17.14
N THR A 65 -9.80 10.64 16.26
CA THR A 65 -11.15 10.12 16.02
C THR A 65 -11.13 8.71 15.44
N ILE A 66 -10.20 8.44 14.52
CA ILE A 66 -9.96 7.11 13.95
C ILE A 66 -9.56 6.14 15.06
N LEU A 67 -8.55 6.47 15.89
CA LEU A 67 -8.09 5.59 16.96
C LEU A 67 -9.20 5.28 17.98
N ARG A 68 -9.94 6.30 18.44
CA ARG A 68 -11.11 6.08 19.31
C ARG A 68 -12.20 5.22 18.65
N THR A 69 -12.37 5.35 17.33
CA THR A 69 -13.35 4.52 16.60
C THR A 69 -12.91 3.06 16.58
N LEU A 70 -11.62 2.77 16.39
CA LEU A 70 -11.09 1.40 16.45
C LEU A 70 -11.29 0.79 17.84
N GLU A 71 -10.96 1.52 18.91
CA GLU A 71 -11.18 1.10 20.30
C GLU A 71 -12.66 0.80 20.59
N LYS A 72 -13.56 1.66 20.10
CA LYS A 72 -15.02 1.45 20.25
C LYS A 72 -15.52 0.17 19.59
N HIS A 73 -14.84 -0.30 18.54
CA HIS A 73 -15.13 -1.56 17.85
C HIS A 73 -14.28 -2.73 18.37
N ALA A 74 -13.55 -2.54 19.48
CA ALA A 74 -12.64 -3.52 20.06
C ALA A 74 -11.53 -4.01 19.09
N LEU A 75 -11.09 -3.12 18.19
CA LEU A 75 -9.97 -3.35 17.28
C LEU A 75 -8.70 -2.75 17.92
N TYR A 76 -8.06 -3.50 18.81
CA TYR A 76 -6.86 -3.06 19.51
C TYR A 76 -5.60 -3.41 18.71
N TRP A 77 -4.66 -2.47 18.61
CA TRP A 77 -3.40 -2.67 17.93
C TRP A 77 -2.30 -3.10 18.92
N ASP A 78 -1.35 -3.89 18.43
CA ASP A 78 -0.39 -4.60 19.29
C ASP A 78 0.86 -3.78 19.64
N GLU A 79 1.17 -2.72 18.90
CA GLU A 79 2.36 -1.89 19.09
C GLU A 79 2.03 -0.40 19.00
N ALA A 80 2.97 0.46 19.40
CA ALA A 80 2.80 1.90 19.32
C ALA A 80 2.39 2.34 17.89
N VAL A 81 1.39 3.22 17.82
CA VAL A 81 0.93 3.79 16.56
C VAL A 81 2.08 4.56 15.92
N LEU A 82 2.39 4.22 14.67
CA LEU A 82 3.38 4.94 13.87
C LEU A 82 2.68 6.08 13.11
N ARG A 83 3.30 7.25 13.09
CA ARG A 83 2.88 8.40 12.27
C ARG A 83 3.91 8.63 11.17
N GLN A 84 3.45 8.89 9.95
CA GLN A 84 4.34 9.12 8.82
C GLN A 84 4.90 10.55 8.82
N SER A 85 4.20 11.49 9.45
CA SER A 85 4.71 12.84 9.73
C SER A 85 6.04 12.84 10.50
N ASP A 86 6.29 11.84 11.36
CA ASP A 86 7.52 11.69 12.14
C ASP A 86 8.69 11.04 11.37
N ARG A 87 8.50 10.69 10.09
CA ARG A 87 9.43 9.82 9.33
C ARG A 87 10.05 10.47 8.10
N GLN A 88 9.93 11.79 7.99
CA GLN A 88 10.46 12.58 6.86
C GLN A 88 11.93 12.28 6.56
N PHE A 89 12.76 12.10 7.60
CA PHE A 89 14.18 11.79 7.43
C PHE A 89 14.42 10.46 6.68
N VAL A 90 13.70 9.41 7.07
CA VAL A 90 13.82 8.07 6.45
C VAL A 90 13.41 8.11 4.98
N TYR A 91 12.34 8.86 4.68
CA TYR A 91 11.88 9.03 3.30
C TYR A 91 12.86 9.83 2.46
N GLN A 92 13.46 10.89 3.03
CA GLN A 92 14.46 11.68 2.32
C GLN A 92 15.71 10.84 2.01
N GLU A 93 16.22 10.08 2.97
CA GLU A 93 17.36 9.18 2.78
C GLU A 93 17.09 8.14 1.67
N THR A 94 15.86 7.62 1.62
CA THR A 94 15.44 6.70 0.56
C THR A 94 15.43 7.39 -0.81
N VAL A 95 14.90 8.62 -0.91
CA VAL A 95 14.91 9.41 -2.14
C VAL A 95 16.33 9.69 -2.60
N ASP A 96 17.22 10.09 -1.68
CA ASP A 96 18.61 10.41 -1.97
C ASP A 96 19.36 9.17 -2.48
N THR A 97 19.12 8.00 -1.87
CA THR A 97 19.67 6.72 -2.32
C THR A 97 19.23 6.39 -3.75
N LEU A 98 17.94 6.57 -4.06
CA LEU A 98 17.40 6.31 -5.41
C LEU A 98 17.94 7.31 -6.45
N LEU A 99 18.13 8.58 -6.08
CA LEU A 99 18.75 9.59 -6.93
C LEU A 99 20.23 9.27 -7.21
N GLN A 100 21.00 8.93 -6.17
CA GLN A 100 22.41 8.56 -6.29
C GLN A 100 22.62 7.30 -7.14
N GLY A 101 21.71 6.32 -7.03
CA GLY A 101 21.70 5.12 -7.85
C GLY A 101 21.23 5.32 -9.31
N GLY A 102 20.84 6.53 -9.70
CA GLY A 102 20.29 6.81 -11.05
C GLY A 102 18.91 6.19 -11.31
N LEU A 103 18.27 5.67 -10.25
CA LEU A 103 16.94 5.05 -10.27
C LEU A 103 15.82 6.08 -10.18
N ALA A 104 16.13 7.31 -9.76
CA ALA A 104 15.21 8.44 -9.75
C ALA A 104 15.82 9.68 -10.41
N TYR A 105 14.99 10.66 -10.75
CA TYR A 105 15.43 11.94 -11.32
C TYR A 105 14.45 13.07 -11.06
N TYR A 106 14.93 14.31 -11.14
CA TYR A 106 14.11 15.50 -10.96
C TYR A 106 13.26 15.82 -12.19
N CYS A 107 12.04 16.30 -11.95
CA CYS A 107 11.02 16.63 -12.93
C CYS A 107 10.39 17.99 -12.64
N GLN A 108 10.42 18.86 -13.65
CA GLN A 108 9.85 20.22 -13.59
C GLN A 108 8.51 20.35 -14.34
N CYS A 109 8.01 19.28 -14.96
CA CYS A 109 6.71 19.29 -15.64
C CYS A 109 5.58 19.73 -14.70
N SER A 110 4.72 20.64 -15.16
CA SER A 110 3.51 21.03 -14.44
C SER A 110 2.37 20.04 -14.66
N ARG A 111 1.38 20.01 -13.76
CA ARG A 111 0.17 19.20 -13.94
C ARG A 111 -0.56 19.56 -15.24
N LYS A 112 -0.66 20.86 -15.57
CA LYS A 112 -1.29 21.36 -16.79
C LYS A 112 -0.58 20.84 -18.05
N GLN A 113 0.75 20.86 -18.08
CA GLN A 113 1.53 20.32 -19.21
C GLN A 113 1.30 18.82 -19.38
N LEU A 114 1.28 18.06 -18.28
CA LEU A 114 1.06 16.62 -18.35
C LEU A 114 -0.36 16.30 -18.82
N GLN A 115 -1.37 16.99 -18.31
CA GLN A 115 -2.76 16.79 -18.74
C GLN A 115 -2.97 17.05 -20.25
N SER A 116 -2.23 18.01 -20.83
CA SER A 116 -2.38 18.34 -22.26
C SER A 116 -1.55 17.46 -23.21
N THR A 117 -0.51 16.77 -22.73
CA THR A 117 0.46 16.08 -23.60
C THR A 117 0.57 14.58 -23.35
N ALA A 118 0.18 14.11 -22.17
CA ALA A 118 0.26 12.70 -21.83
C ALA A 118 -0.94 11.91 -22.37
N ILE A 119 -0.65 10.70 -22.81
CA ILE A 119 -1.66 9.69 -23.11
C ILE A 119 -2.37 9.33 -21.81
N GLN A 120 -3.69 9.18 -21.85
CA GLN A 120 -4.46 8.72 -20.69
C GLN A 120 -4.29 7.20 -20.55
N GLY A 121 -3.84 6.77 -19.38
CA GLY A 121 -3.77 5.37 -18.97
C GLY A 121 -4.84 5.03 -17.93
N PRO A 122 -4.87 3.78 -17.46
CA PRO A 122 -5.85 3.30 -16.48
C PRO A 122 -5.80 4.06 -15.15
N MET A 123 -4.62 4.56 -14.75
CA MET A 123 -4.41 5.30 -13.51
C MET A 123 -4.30 6.82 -13.71
N GLY A 124 -4.71 7.32 -14.88
CA GLY A 124 -4.57 8.71 -15.28
C GLY A 124 -3.42 8.94 -16.27
N PRO A 125 -2.92 10.18 -16.40
CA PRO A 125 -1.94 10.54 -17.43
C PRO A 125 -0.62 9.75 -17.28
N ILE A 126 -0.25 9.01 -18.33
CA ILE A 126 1.00 8.25 -18.40
C ILE A 126 2.15 9.24 -18.58
N TYR A 127 3.12 9.24 -17.66
CA TYR A 127 4.22 10.20 -17.77
C TYR A 127 5.09 9.90 -19.00
N PRO A 128 5.27 10.86 -19.94
CA PRO A 128 5.92 10.61 -21.23
C PRO A 128 7.46 10.64 -21.17
N GLY A 129 8.06 10.69 -19.99
CA GLY A 129 9.52 10.69 -19.85
C GLY A 129 10.21 12.03 -20.14
N THR A 130 9.48 13.16 -20.21
CA THR A 130 9.99 14.47 -20.67
C THR A 130 11.27 14.95 -19.97
N CYS A 131 11.44 14.65 -18.68
CA CYS A 131 12.58 15.10 -17.88
C CYS A 131 13.66 14.02 -17.68
N ARG A 132 13.47 12.80 -18.19
CA ARG A 132 14.27 11.61 -17.86
C ARG A 132 15.78 11.76 -18.13
N ASN A 133 16.14 12.58 -19.13
CA ASN A 133 17.51 12.81 -19.57
C ASN A 133 17.91 14.29 -19.48
N LYS A 134 17.18 15.11 -18.71
CA LYS A 134 17.44 16.55 -18.60
C LYS A 134 18.46 16.94 -17.52
N ASN A 135 18.90 15.98 -16.70
CA ASN A 135 19.86 16.19 -15.61
C ASN A 135 19.51 17.41 -14.73
N LEU A 136 18.23 17.55 -14.41
CA LEU A 136 17.72 18.62 -13.54
C LEU A 136 18.19 18.39 -12.10
N SER A 137 18.39 19.47 -11.35
CA SER A 137 18.78 19.43 -9.93
C SER A 137 17.64 19.81 -8.98
N THR A 138 16.49 20.24 -9.50
CA THR A 138 15.34 20.68 -8.70
C THR A 138 14.03 20.26 -9.33
N GLY A 139 12.99 20.09 -8.50
CA GLY A 139 11.64 19.73 -8.92
C GLY A 139 11.06 18.60 -8.10
N ALA A 140 9.97 18.00 -8.59
CA ALA A 140 9.48 16.73 -8.04
C ALA A 140 10.45 15.61 -8.42
N VAL A 141 10.61 14.60 -7.58
CA VAL A 141 11.42 13.42 -7.88
C VAL A 141 10.53 12.31 -8.43
N ARG A 142 10.88 11.77 -9.59
CA ARG A 142 10.22 10.62 -10.21
C ARG A 142 11.11 9.39 -10.16
N LEU A 143 10.51 8.24 -9.85
CA LEU A 143 11.14 6.94 -9.99
C LEU A 143 11.13 6.52 -11.45
N ARG A 144 12.28 6.10 -11.95
CA ARG A 144 12.49 5.59 -13.30
C ARG A 144 11.88 4.20 -13.40
N THR A 145 10.94 4.01 -14.31
CA THR A 145 10.35 2.70 -14.63
C THR A 145 11.05 2.07 -15.84
N ILE A 146 11.00 0.74 -15.90
CA ILE A 146 11.52 -0.07 -17.01
C ILE A 146 10.38 -0.84 -17.68
N HIS A 147 10.62 -1.37 -18.88
CA HIS A 147 9.64 -2.15 -19.66
C HIS A 147 9.43 -3.58 -19.13
N GLU A 148 9.36 -3.71 -17.80
CA GLU A 148 9.10 -4.97 -17.12
C GLU A 148 7.61 -5.07 -16.74
N SER A 149 7.09 -6.29 -16.79
CA SER A 149 5.76 -6.61 -16.27
C SER A 149 5.89 -6.98 -14.80
N ILE A 150 5.20 -6.26 -13.93
CA ILE A 150 5.16 -6.56 -12.51
C ILE A 150 3.87 -7.31 -12.24
N ALA A 151 4.01 -8.52 -11.72
CA ALA A 151 2.90 -9.40 -11.41
C ALA A 151 2.93 -9.84 -9.95
N PHE A 152 1.75 -10.09 -9.40
CA PHE A 152 1.59 -10.66 -8.07
C PHE A 152 0.32 -11.50 -8.01
N ASN A 153 0.22 -12.34 -6.99
CA ASN A 153 -0.99 -13.11 -6.71
C ASN A 153 -1.70 -12.48 -5.52
N ASP A 154 -2.90 -11.96 -5.75
CA ASP A 154 -3.79 -11.53 -4.69
C ASP A 154 -4.62 -12.71 -4.19
N ALA A 155 -4.80 -12.81 -2.88
CA ALA A 155 -5.53 -13.92 -2.26
C ALA A 155 -7.02 -14.01 -2.67
N ARG A 156 -7.63 -12.92 -3.18
CA ARG A 156 -9.01 -12.91 -3.71
C ARG A 156 -9.06 -12.70 -5.21
N ILE A 157 -8.34 -11.71 -5.75
CA ILE A 157 -8.38 -11.35 -7.18
C ILE A 157 -7.66 -12.41 -8.03
N GLY A 158 -6.70 -13.15 -7.45
CA GLY A 158 -5.86 -14.08 -8.17
C GLY A 158 -4.68 -13.38 -8.83
N HIS A 159 -4.24 -13.89 -9.98
CA HIS A 159 -3.09 -13.34 -10.70
C HIS A 159 -3.40 -11.96 -11.28
N TYR A 160 -2.57 -10.97 -10.96
CA TYR A 160 -2.69 -9.60 -11.44
C TYR A 160 -1.34 -9.12 -11.98
N THR A 161 -1.35 -8.41 -13.10
CA THR A 161 -0.12 -7.94 -13.77
C THR A 161 -0.30 -6.56 -14.39
N GLN A 162 0.75 -5.74 -14.37
CA GLN A 162 0.82 -4.44 -15.05
C GLN A 162 2.20 -4.19 -15.66
N ARG A 163 2.23 -3.48 -16.79
CA ARG A 163 3.46 -2.96 -17.40
C ARG A 163 3.62 -1.49 -17.06
N LEU A 164 4.38 -1.21 -16.01
CA LEU A 164 4.47 0.14 -15.43
C LEU A 164 4.90 1.20 -16.44
N ALA A 165 5.91 0.94 -17.28
CA ALA A 165 6.40 1.93 -18.25
C ALA A 165 5.36 2.38 -19.26
N THR A 166 4.38 1.54 -19.61
CA THR A 166 3.35 1.85 -20.63
C THR A 166 1.99 2.21 -20.04
N GLU A 167 1.68 1.74 -18.82
CA GLU A 167 0.37 1.96 -18.19
C GLU A 167 0.38 3.11 -17.17
N LEU A 168 1.55 3.49 -16.66
CA LEU A 168 1.74 4.55 -15.66
C LEU A 168 2.86 5.53 -16.03
N GLY A 169 3.98 5.01 -16.55
CA GLY A 169 5.23 5.73 -16.73
C GLY A 169 5.95 6.02 -15.40
N ASP A 170 7.00 6.82 -15.48
CA ASP A 170 7.80 7.21 -14.32
C ASP A 170 6.96 8.01 -13.32
N PHE A 171 6.75 7.49 -12.11
CA PHE A 171 5.83 8.06 -11.12
C PHE A 171 6.54 8.86 -10.04
N VAL A 172 5.83 9.80 -9.41
CA VAL A 172 6.38 10.70 -8.39
C VAL A 172 6.58 9.95 -7.08
N ILE A 173 7.78 10.07 -6.49
CA ILE A 173 8.12 9.59 -5.13
C ILE A 173 8.32 10.74 -4.13
N GLN A 174 8.68 11.93 -4.62
CA GLN A 174 8.71 13.17 -3.85
C GLN A 174 8.09 14.30 -4.66
N ARG A 175 7.16 15.04 -4.07
CA ARG A 175 6.50 16.17 -4.71
C ARG A 175 7.43 17.40 -4.74
N ARG A 176 7.04 18.42 -5.50
CA ARG A 176 7.81 19.67 -5.62
C ARG A 176 7.83 20.48 -4.32
N ASP A 177 6.80 20.34 -3.51
CA ASP A 177 6.68 20.91 -2.16
C ASP A 177 7.33 20.02 -1.09
N HIS A 178 8.23 19.13 -1.48
CA HIS A 178 9.02 18.23 -0.64
C HIS A 178 8.26 17.14 0.11
N TRP A 179 6.93 17.16 0.10
CA TRP A 179 6.11 16.06 0.62
C TRP A 179 6.34 14.75 -0.14
N PHE A 180 6.43 13.65 0.59
CA PHE A 180 6.66 12.33 0.02
C PHE A 180 5.37 11.74 -0.53
N ALA A 181 5.50 11.00 -1.63
CA ALA A 181 4.35 10.32 -2.21
C ALA A 181 3.99 9.09 -1.37
N TYR A 182 2.69 8.81 -1.25
CA TYR A 182 2.16 7.59 -0.63
C TYR A 182 2.90 6.31 -1.07
N GLN A 183 3.25 6.21 -2.35
CA GLN A 183 3.95 5.05 -2.91
C GLN A 183 5.31 4.79 -2.29
N LEU A 184 6.05 5.84 -1.93
CA LEU A 184 7.35 5.73 -1.27
C LEU A 184 7.16 5.35 0.20
N ALA A 185 6.38 6.14 0.92
CA ALA A 185 6.25 6.02 2.37
C ALA A 185 5.67 4.67 2.78
N VAL A 186 4.64 4.18 2.08
CA VAL A 186 4.01 2.88 2.38
C VAL A 186 4.99 1.71 2.22
N VAL A 187 5.84 1.74 1.19
CA VAL A 187 6.83 0.67 0.93
C VAL A 187 7.92 0.66 2.00
N VAL A 188 8.43 1.84 2.33
CA VAL A 188 9.48 2.01 3.34
C VAL A 188 8.97 1.58 4.72
N ASP A 189 7.75 1.98 5.08
CA ASP A 189 7.20 1.70 6.40
C ASP A 189 6.68 0.27 6.55
N ASP A 190 6.08 -0.31 5.50
CA ASP A 190 5.69 -1.72 5.54
C ASP A 190 6.94 -2.61 5.74
N ALA A 191 8.05 -2.29 5.07
CA ALA A 191 9.30 -3.01 5.30
C ALA A 191 9.89 -2.78 6.70
N ALA A 192 9.91 -1.52 7.18
CA ALA A 192 10.45 -1.18 8.50
C ALA A 192 9.63 -1.80 9.65
N GLN A 193 8.31 -1.93 9.49
CA GLN A 193 7.42 -2.59 10.46
C GLN A 193 7.37 -4.11 10.31
N GLY A 194 8.08 -4.67 9.31
CA GLY A 194 8.09 -6.10 9.03
C GLY A 194 6.72 -6.64 8.62
N ILE A 195 5.92 -5.85 7.90
CA ILE A 195 4.59 -6.26 7.42
C ILE A 195 4.75 -7.42 6.45
N THR A 196 4.06 -8.52 6.74
CA THR A 196 4.06 -9.72 5.90
C THR A 196 2.83 -9.79 5.01
N ASP A 197 1.73 -9.15 5.42
CA ASP A 197 0.43 -9.25 4.76
C ASP A 197 -0.27 -7.89 4.70
N ILE A 198 -0.57 -7.44 3.48
CA ILE A 198 -1.30 -6.21 3.21
C ILE A 198 -2.74 -6.57 2.85
N VAL A 199 -3.63 -6.35 3.82
CA VAL A 199 -5.07 -6.44 3.63
C VAL A 199 -5.65 -5.03 3.55
N ARG A 200 -6.17 -4.64 2.39
CA ARG A 200 -6.67 -3.28 2.12
C ARG A 200 -7.82 -3.28 1.11
N GLY A 201 -8.43 -2.14 0.86
CA GLY A 201 -9.51 -2.01 -0.14
C GLY A 201 -9.04 -2.23 -1.57
N GLU A 202 -9.93 -2.77 -2.42
CA GLU A 202 -9.66 -3.03 -3.84
C GLU A 202 -9.47 -1.77 -4.70
N ASP A 203 -9.87 -0.60 -4.20
CA ASP A 203 -9.57 0.70 -4.79
C ASP A 203 -8.05 0.97 -4.87
N LEU A 204 -7.25 0.28 -4.06
CA LEU A 204 -5.80 0.38 -4.05
C LEU A 204 -5.10 -0.72 -4.86
N LEU A 205 -5.85 -1.60 -5.55
CA LEU A 205 -5.29 -2.74 -6.31
C LEU A 205 -4.23 -2.29 -7.32
N ASP A 206 -4.54 -1.27 -8.12
CA ASP A 206 -3.67 -0.76 -9.18
C ASP A 206 -2.39 -0.08 -8.64
N ASN A 207 -2.32 0.22 -7.33
CA ASN A 207 -1.10 0.72 -6.70
C ASN A 207 -0.08 -0.39 -6.42
N THR A 208 -0.51 -1.65 -6.38
CA THR A 208 0.32 -2.76 -5.91
C THR A 208 1.54 -3.00 -6.80
N PRO A 209 1.42 -3.05 -8.14
CA PRO A 209 2.59 -3.32 -8.99
C PRO A 209 3.69 -2.26 -8.87
N ARG A 210 3.34 -0.97 -8.72
CA ARG A 210 4.33 0.09 -8.52
C ARG A 210 5.00 0.06 -7.14
N GLN A 211 4.29 -0.43 -6.13
CA GLN A 211 4.85 -0.64 -4.78
C GLN A 211 5.82 -1.83 -4.78
N ILE A 212 5.45 -2.93 -5.41
CA ILE A 212 6.32 -4.11 -5.60
C ILE A 212 7.58 -3.73 -6.39
N TYR A 213 7.43 -2.94 -7.46
CA TYR A 213 8.57 -2.45 -8.22
C TYR A 213 9.55 -1.65 -7.35
N LEU A 214 9.02 -0.74 -6.52
CA LEU A 214 9.85 0.02 -5.59
C LEU A 214 10.50 -0.87 -4.53
N GLN A 215 9.80 -1.89 -4.01
CA GLN A 215 10.39 -2.88 -3.09
C GLN A 215 11.59 -3.58 -3.75
N HIS A 216 11.43 -4.04 -5.00
CA HIS A 216 12.52 -4.70 -5.73
C HIS A 216 13.75 -3.80 -5.90
N LEU A 217 13.54 -2.53 -6.27
CA LEU A 217 14.65 -1.57 -6.42
C LEU A 217 15.39 -1.30 -5.10
N LEU A 218 14.68 -1.36 -3.98
CA LEU A 218 15.23 -1.14 -2.64
C LEU A 218 15.72 -2.44 -1.96
N GLY A 219 15.58 -3.60 -2.62
CA GLY A 219 15.92 -4.89 -2.02
C GLY A 219 15.04 -5.28 -0.81
N LEU A 220 13.82 -4.75 -0.75
CA LEU A 220 12.87 -4.96 0.35
C LEU A 220 11.99 -6.20 0.10
N PRO A 221 11.49 -6.86 1.17
CA PRO A 221 10.60 -8.00 1.02
C PRO A 221 9.26 -7.59 0.41
N THR A 222 8.66 -8.51 -0.36
CA THR A 222 7.32 -8.36 -0.90
C THR A 222 6.30 -9.07 -0.02
N PRO A 223 5.33 -8.35 0.58
CA PRO A 223 4.29 -8.96 1.38
C PRO A 223 3.26 -9.69 0.52
N GLN A 224 2.42 -10.50 1.17
CA GLN A 224 1.22 -11.06 0.56
C GLN A 224 0.12 -10.01 0.48
N TYR A 225 -0.76 -10.11 -0.50
CA TYR A 225 -1.82 -9.13 -0.74
C TYR A 225 -3.21 -9.77 -0.71
N LEU A 226 -4.14 -9.07 -0.06
CA LEU A 226 -5.58 -9.34 -0.12
C LEU A 226 -6.33 -8.02 -0.28
N HIS A 227 -6.92 -7.82 -1.46
CA HIS A 227 -7.73 -6.64 -1.74
C HIS A 227 -9.21 -6.93 -1.48
N LEU A 228 -9.78 -6.31 -0.45
CA LEU A 228 -11.17 -6.48 -0.02
C LEU A 228 -12.15 -5.73 -0.93
N PRO A 229 -13.34 -6.29 -1.22
CA PRO A 229 -14.36 -5.56 -1.95
C PRO A 229 -14.84 -4.37 -1.13
N LEU A 230 -14.95 -3.19 -1.75
CA LEU A 230 -15.40 -1.96 -1.07
C LEU A 230 -16.84 -1.57 -1.41
N ASN A 231 -17.59 -2.46 -2.06
CA ASN A 231 -18.94 -2.18 -2.50
C ASN A 231 -19.92 -2.03 -1.31
N ASN A 232 -20.76 -0.99 -1.37
CA ASN A 232 -22.00 -0.83 -0.58
C ASN A 232 -23.05 -1.94 -0.84
N ARG A 233 -22.72 -2.97 -1.62
CA ARG A 233 -23.56 -4.15 -1.83
C ARG A 233 -22.91 -5.28 -1.04
N GLY A 234 -23.61 -5.70 0.02
CA GLY A 234 -23.13 -6.53 1.12
C GLY A 234 -22.11 -7.62 0.77
N PHE A 235 -21.26 -7.92 1.76
CA PHE A 235 -20.31 -9.02 1.71
C PHE A 235 -20.94 -10.31 1.17
N PRO A 236 -20.24 -11.06 0.28
CA PRO A 236 -20.67 -12.40 -0.05
C PRO A 236 -20.68 -13.27 1.22
N PRO A 237 -21.62 -14.23 1.33
CA PRO A 237 -21.76 -15.06 2.51
C PRO A 237 -20.45 -15.78 2.87
N PRO A 238 -20.23 -16.14 4.15
CA PRO A 238 -19.02 -16.80 4.63
C PRO A 238 -18.61 -18.06 3.84
N SER A 239 -19.55 -18.69 3.13
CA SER A 239 -19.33 -19.82 2.23
C SER A 239 -18.44 -19.52 1.01
N CYS A 240 -18.17 -18.25 0.71
CA CYS A 240 -17.34 -17.82 -0.42
C CYS A 240 -15.87 -17.55 -0.05
N TRP A 241 -15.47 -17.75 1.20
CA TRP A 241 -14.11 -17.47 1.69
C TRP A 241 -13.20 -18.69 1.53
N PRO A 242 -11.94 -18.54 1.08
CA PRO A 242 -10.97 -19.63 1.05
C PRO A 242 -10.79 -20.24 2.44
N GLY A 243 -11.07 -21.55 2.57
CA GLY A 243 -11.00 -22.28 3.84
C GLY A 243 -12.32 -22.38 4.62
N ALA A 244 -13.44 -21.85 4.11
CA ALA A 244 -14.75 -22.12 4.68
C ALA A 244 -15.22 -23.54 4.30
N SER A 245 -15.18 -24.47 5.26
CA SER A 245 -15.73 -25.81 5.08
C SER A 245 -17.25 -25.69 4.81
N LYS A 246 -17.71 -26.20 3.67
CA LYS A 246 -19.15 -26.43 3.43
C LYS A 246 -19.65 -27.42 4.47
N LYS A 247 -20.28 -26.94 5.55
CA LYS A 247 -21.10 -27.81 6.39
C LYS A 247 -22.27 -28.29 5.51
N GLN A 248 -22.20 -29.55 5.09
CA GLN A 248 -23.33 -30.25 4.50
C GLN A 248 -24.45 -30.28 5.55
N THR A 249 -25.46 -29.42 5.39
CA THR A 249 -26.73 -29.60 6.10
C THR A 249 -27.42 -30.80 5.46
N GLY A 250 -27.22 -31.97 6.06
CA GLY A 250 -28.02 -33.15 5.77
C GLY A 250 -29.48 -32.85 6.10
N ARG A 251 -30.36 -32.99 5.09
CA ARG A 251 -31.79 -33.13 5.31
C ARG A 251 -32.01 -34.50 5.96
N ALA A 252 -32.51 -34.50 7.19
CA ALA A 252 -33.15 -35.69 7.75
C ALA A 252 -34.51 -35.88 7.05
N PRO A 253 -34.91 -37.13 6.72
CA PRO A 253 -36.17 -37.38 6.04
C PRO A 253 -37.33 -37.44 7.04
N ALA A 254 -38.43 -36.79 6.67
CA ALA A 254 -39.80 -37.21 6.94
C ALA A 254 -40.64 -36.79 5.73
#